data_AF-A0ABD1ZQV2-F1
#
_entry.id   AF-A0ABD1ZQV2-F1
#
_cell.length_a   1.000
_cell.length_b   1.000
_cell.length_c   1.000
_cell.angle_alpha   90.00
_cell.angle_beta   90.00
_cell.angle_gamma   90.00
#
_symmetry.space_group_name_H-M   'P 1'
#
loop_
_entity.id
_entity.type
_entity.pdbx_description
1 polymer ?
#
loop_
_entity_poly.entity_id
_entity_poly.type
_entity_poly.pdbx_seq_one_letter_code
_entity_poly.pdbx_strand_id
1 'polypeptide(L)'
;MYKGRYLRGDVINMYINEAFLKKPREQLHNMFYVNTFWFTKASELVARYDKTNHAEGAMIKITCLWKSICPELHDEDMQGNLPAWIFLPIHGKNHWSLAIIRLHNDAAWLAHLDSSQGTHGPKAIFHVLKQVLWLIVPIDPALVMTGIMNVEQ
;
A
#
# COMPACT_ATOMS: atom_id res chain seq x y z
N MET A 1 23.88 17.12 -0.37
CA MET A 1 23.36 15.91 0.31
C MET A 1 24.44 15.34 1.20
N TYR A 2 24.17 15.10 2.48
CA TYR A 2 25.13 14.44 3.38
C TYR A 2 25.06 12.92 3.17
N LYS A 3 26.19 12.30 2.79
CA LYS A 3 26.31 10.86 2.54
C LYS A 3 26.05 10.09 3.85
N GLY A 4 25.18 9.07 3.81
CA GLY A 4 24.97 8.15 4.94
C GLY A 4 23.95 8.56 6.01
N ARG A 5 23.14 9.61 5.81
CA ARG A 5 22.02 9.92 6.71
C ARG A 5 20.72 9.24 6.25
N TYR A 6 19.94 8.74 7.21
CA TYR A 6 18.60 8.20 6.96
C TYR A 6 17.70 9.27 6.34
N LEU A 7 17.03 8.92 5.26
CA LEU A 7 16.01 9.77 4.68
C LEU A 7 14.81 9.81 5.63
N ARG A 8 14.38 11.02 5.95
CA ARG A 8 13.14 11.25 6.69
C ARG A 8 11.94 11.15 5.75
N GLY A 9 10.76 10.88 6.31
CA GLY A 9 9.53 10.71 5.53
C GLY A 9 9.13 11.97 4.74
N ASP A 10 9.44 13.17 5.22
CA ASP A 10 9.24 14.44 4.50
C ASP A 10 10.01 14.47 3.17
N VAL A 11 11.26 14.02 3.18
CA VAL A 11 12.09 13.95 1.96
C VAL A 11 11.52 12.93 0.98
N ILE A 12 11.12 11.74 1.45
CA ILE A 12 10.54 10.71 0.58
C ILE A 12 9.21 11.16 0.00
N ASN A 13 8.33 11.76 0.80
CA ASN A 13 7.06 12.31 0.32
C ASN A 13 7.29 13.42 -0.72
N MET A 14 8.29 14.28 -0.52
CA MET A 14 8.68 15.28 -1.51
C MET A 14 9.08 14.61 -2.83
N TYR A 15 9.94 13.58 -2.78
CA TYR A 15 10.32 12.83 -3.98
C TYR A 15 9.12 12.18 -4.68
N ILE A 16 8.22 11.54 -3.93
CA ILE A 16 7.01 10.94 -4.49
C ILE A 16 6.15 12.01 -5.18
N ASN A 17 6.01 13.17 -4.54
CA ASN A 17 5.24 14.27 -5.07
C ASN A 17 5.84 14.83 -6.37
N GLU A 18 7.14 15.15 -6.38
CA GLU A 18 7.82 15.69 -7.55
C GLU A 18 7.91 14.67 -8.70
N ALA A 19 8.21 13.41 -8.40
CA ALA A 19 8.46 12.40 -9.42
C ALA A 19 7.18 11.79 -10.01
N PHE A 20 6.10 11.73 -9.24
CA PHE A 20 4.88 11.01 -9.62
C PHE A 20 3.62 11.85 -9.48
N LEU A 21 3.33 12.42 -8.31
CA LEU A 21 2.01 13.07 -8.09
C LEU A 21 1.81 14.36 -8.89
N LYS A 22 2.90 15.04 -9.29
CA LYS A 22 2.84 16.21 -10.19
C LYS A 22 2.74 15.86 -11.67
N LYS A 23 2.93 14.59 -12.05
CA LYS A 23 2.88 14.19 -13.46
C LYS A 23 1.43 14.08 -13.93
N PRO A 24 1.14 14.42 -15.21
CA PRO A 24 -0.15 14.14 -15.81
C PRO A 24 -0.49 12.66 -15.70
N ARG A 25 -1.73 12.35 -15.34
CA ARG A 25 -2.19 10.98 -15.07
C ARG A 25 -1.99 10.02 -16.24
N GLU A 26 -2.13 10.53 -17.47
CA GLU A 26 -1.91 9.78 -18.70
C GLU A 26 -0.50 9.18 -18.78
N GLN A 27 0.48 9.82 -18.13
CA GLN A 27 1.87 9.35 -18.08
C GLN A 27 2.12 8.30 -16.99
N LEU A 28 1.17 8.13 -16.06
CA LEU A 28 1.32 7.23 -14.91
C LEU A 28 0.66 5.87 -15.13
N HIS A 29 -0.03 5.62 -16.25
CA HIS A 29 -0.51 4.28 -16.64
C HIS A 29 -1.14 3.46 -15.49
N ASN A 30 -2.07 4.05 -14.72
CA ASN A 30 -2.73 3.45 -13.54
C ASN A 30 -1.80 3.11 -12.35
N MET A 31 -0.68 3.83 -12.23
CA MET A 31 0.20 3.79 -11.07
C MET A 31 -0.23 4.84 -10.06
N PHE A 32 -0.43 4.40 -8.82
CA PHE A 32 -0.83 5.21 -7.69
C PHE A 32 0.26 5.16 -6.63
N TYR A 33 0.56 6.31 -6.05
CA TYR A 33 1.57 6.43 -5.01
C TYR A 33 0.92 7.03 -3.77
N VAL A 34 1.23 6.45 -2.61
CA VAL A 34 0.75 7.01 -1.34
C VAL A 34 1.89 7.65 -0.57
N ASN A 35 1.50 8.54 0.35
CA ASN A 35 2.46 9.11 1.28
C ASN A 35 2.97 8.06 2.28
N THR A 36 4.10 8.37 2.94
CA THR A 36 4.78 7.51 3.91
C THR A 36 3.98 7.17 5.17
N PHE A 37 2.88 7.87 5.44
CA PHE A 37 2.07 7.67 6.65
C PHE A 37 0.93 6.67 6.45
N TRP A 38 0.58 6.39 5.19
CA TRP A 38 -0.58 5.60 4.86
C TRP A 38 -0.52 4.20 5.47
N PHE A 39 0.59 3.48 5.30
CA PHE A 39 0.73 2.12 5.80
C PHE A 39 0.70 2.03 7.33
N THR A 40 1.31 3.00 8.03
CA THR A 40 1.26 3.10 9.49
C THR A 40 -0.19 3.26 9.96
N LYS A 41 -0.94 4.16 9.32
CA LYS A 41 -2.36 4.39 9.63
C LYS A 41 -3.21 3.14 9.34
N ALA A 42 -2.98 2.48 8.21
CA ALA A 42 -3.68 1.24 7.86
C ALA A 42 -3.42 0.14 8.89
N SER A 43 -2.17 -0.03 9.32
CA SER A 43 -1.77 -1.00 10.34
C SER A 43 -2.46 -0.75 11.68
N GLU A 44 -2.54 0.51 12.12
CA GLU A 44 -3.26 0.90 13.34
C GLU A 44 -4.76 0.60 13.26
N LEU A 45 -5.38 0.86 12.10
CA LEU A 45 -6.81 0.63 11.90
C LEU A 45 -7.15 -0.86 11.83
N VAL A 46 -6.34 -1.66 11.13
CA VAL A 46 -6.49 -3.13 11.08
C VAL A 46 -6.32 -3.72 12.48
N ALA A 47 -5.30 -3.31 13.23
CA ALA A 47 -5.10 -3.76 14.60
C ALA A 47 -6.28 -3.39 15.52
N ARG A 48 -6.95 -2.25 15.28
CA ARG A 48 -8.18 -1.89 15.99
C ARG A 48 -9.35 -2.76 15.56
N TYR A 49 -9.54 -2.96 14.26
CA TYR A 49 -10.58 -3.80 13.68
C TYR A 49 -10.57 -5.20 14.29
N ASP A 50 -9.40 -5.84 14.35
CA ASP A 50 -9.22 -7.17 14.95
C ASP A 50 -9.52 -7.16 16.46
N LYS A 51 -9.05 -6.13 17.19
CA LYS A 51 -9.30 -6.01 18.64
C LYS A 51 -10.77 -5.76 18.99
N THR A 52 -11.50 -5.06 18.14
CA THR A 52 -12.91 -4.71 18.37
C THR A 52 -13.87 -5.77 17.83
N ASN A 53 -13.38 -6.99 17.55
CA ASN A 53 -14.17 -8.07 16.96
C ASN A 53 -14.92 -7.61 15.69
N HIS A 54 -14.18 -6.97 14.78
CA HIS A 54 -14.68 -6.55 13.47
C HIS A 54 -15.76 -5.46 13.50
N ALA A 55 -15.69 -4.54 14.47
CA ALA A 55 -16.62 -3.42 14.56
C ALA A 55 -16.68 -2.56 13.29
N GLU A 56 -17.90 -2.25 12.86
CA GLU A 56 -18.22 -1.50 11.64
C GLU A 56 -17.51 -0.13 11.58
N GLY A 57 -17.37 0.56 12.71
CA GLY A 57 -16.69 1.85 12.77
C GLY A 57 -15.19 1.80 12.42
N ALA A 58 -14.52 0.67 12.62
CA ALA A 58 -13.14 0.49 12.20
C ALA A 58 -13.05 0.20 10.69
N MET A 59 -13.98 -0.61 10.17
CA MET A 59 -14.13 -0.88 8.74
C MET A 59 -14.36 0.42 7.95
N ILE A 60 -15.30 1.28 8.37
CA ILE A 60 -15.56 2.57 7.72
C ILE A 60 -14.30 3.42 7.61
N LYS A 61 -13.48 3.46 8.67
CA LYS A 61 -12.22 4.22 8.67
C LYS A 61 -11.20 3.64 7.71
N ILE A 62 -11.13 2.31 7.58
CA ILE A 62 -10.27 1.63 6.61
C ILE A 62 -10.73 1.96 5.19
N THR A 63 -12.03 1.90 4.91
CA THR A 63 -12.60 2.27 3.60
C THR A 63 -12.31 3.73 3.25
N CYS A 64 -12.49 4.67 4.18
CA CYS A 64 -12.15 6.08 3.96
C CYS A 64 -10.66 6.29 3.69
N LEU A 65 -9.78 5.54 4.38
CA LEU A 65 -8.34 5.60 4.14
C LEU A 65 -7.98 5.09 2.74
N TRP A 66 -8.64 4.05 2.25
CA TRP A 66 -8.43 3.53 0.89
C TRP A 66 -8.97 4.46 -0.20
N LYS A 67 -10.15 5.06 0.02
CA LYS A 67 -10.72 6.11 -0.85
C LYS A 67 -9.75 7.26 -1.13
N SER A 68 -8.84 7.56 -0.20
CA SER A 68 -7.82 8.60 -0.39
C SER A 68 -6.73 8.27 -1.40
N ILE A 69 -6.54 6.99 -1.75
CA ILE A 69 -5.57 6.53 -2.75
C ILE A 69 -6.19 6.61 -4.14
N CYS A 70 -7.35 5.98 -4.30
CA CYS A 70 -8.04 5.84 -5.57
C CYS A 70 -9.54 6.02 -5.35
N PRO A 71 -10.05 7.27 -5.39
CA PRO A 71 -11.48 7.52 -5.30
C PRO A 71 -12.27 6.76 -6.37
N GLU A 72 -11.70 6.64 -7.58
CA GLU A 72 -12.37 6.02 -8.73
C GLU A 72 -12.45 4.49 -8.64
N LEU A 73 -11.66 3.82 -7.78
CA LEU A 73 -11.85 2.39 -7.53
C LEU A 73 -13.17 2.09 -6.77
N HIS A 74 -13.88 3.13 -6.33
CA HIS A 74 -15.18 3.00 -5.66
C HIS A 74 -16.37 3.37 -6.52
N ASP A 75 -16.16 4.05 -7.65
CA ASP A 75 -17.25 4.31 -8.58
C ASP A 75 -17.75 2.97 -9.12
N GLU A 76 -19.06 2.76 -9.07
CA GLU A 76 -19.71 1.50 -9.48
C GLU A 76 -19.37 1.10 -10.93
N ASP A 77 -19.08 2.09 -11.77
CA ASP A 77 -18.66 1.91 -13.17
C ASP A 77 -17.21 1.41 -13.34
N MET A 78 -16.38 1.54 -12.29
CA MET A 78 -14.94 1.20 -12.28
C MET A 78 -14.58 0.15 -11.22
N GLN A 79 -15.56 -0.36 -10.45
CA GLN A 79 -15.40 -1.47 -9.52
C GLN A 79 -14.90 -2.73 -10.26
N GLY A 80 -13.58 -2.89 -10.30
CA GLY A 80 -12.91 -4.11 -10.75
C GLY A 80 -12.38 -4.13 -12.19
N ASN A 81 -12.35 -3.03 -12.95
CA ASN A 81 -12.07 -3.11 -14.40
C ASN A 81 -10.73 -2.54 -14.90
N LEU A 82 -9.79 -2.15 -14.03
CA LEU A 82 -8.47 -1.71 -14.49
C LEU A 82 -7.31 -2.32 -13.71
N PRO A 83 -6.24 -2.76 -14.42
CA PRO A 83 -4.99 -3.05 -13.75
C PRO A 83 -4.48 -1.78 -13.09
N ALA A 84 -4.27 -1.83 -11.77
CA ALA A 84 -3.74 -0.72 -10.98
C ALA A 84 -2.50 -1.15 -10.20
N TRP A 85 -1.51 -0.28 -10.14
CA TRP A 85 -0.29 -0.50 -9.37
C TRP A 85 -0.22 0.53 -8.24
N ILE A 86 -0.25 0.09 -6.99
CA ILE A 86 -0.22 0.97 -5.82
C ILE A 86 1.11 0.77 -5.10
N PHE A 87 1.86 1.85 -4.97
CA PHE A 87 3.19 1.88 -4.37
C PHE A 87 3.12 2.48 -2.96
N LEU A 88 3.51 1.67 -1.98
CA LEU A 88 3.34 1.93 -0.55
C LEU A 88 4.72 1.99 0.13
N PRO A 89 5.31 3.17 0.33
CA PRO A 89 6.51 3.28 1.17
C PRO A 89 6.20 2.87 2.61
N ILE A 90 7.04 1.99 3.16
CA ILE A 90 6.93 1.46 4.52
C ILE A 90 8.16 1.90 5.31
N HIS A 91 7.92 2.50 6.47
CA HIS A 91 8.96 2.86 7.42
C HIS A 91 8.88 1.96 8.65
N GLY A 92 9.93 1.18 8.91
CA GLY A 92 10.02 0.31 10.09
C GLY A 92 11.45 0.19 10.60
N LYS A 93 11.65 0.29 11.92
CA LYS A 93 12.95 0.10 12.59
C LYS A 93 14.12 0.86 11.94
N ASN A 94 13.92 2.14 11.61
CA ASN A 94 14.89 3.01 10.92
C ASN A 94 15.28 2.53 9.51
N HIS A 95 14.43 1.74 8.87
CA HIS A 95 14.64 1.24 7.52
C HIS A 95 13.42 1.52 6.65
N TRP A 96 13.67 1.77 5.37
CA TRP A 96 12.63 1.99 4.38
C TRP A 96 12.51 0.74 3.51
N SER A 97 11.28 0.29 3.32
CA SER A 97 10.94 -0.72 2.32
C SER A 97 9.76 -0.25 1.48
N LEU A 98 9.43 -1.00 0.44
CA LEU A 98 8.34 -0.67 -0.47
C LEU A 98 7.42 -1.88 -0.58
N ALA A 99 6.15 -1.71 -0.24
CA ALA A 99 5.13 -2.65 -0.66
C ALA A 99 4.50 -2.19 -1.98
N ILE A 100 4.12 -3.15 -2.80
CA ILE A 100 3.43 -2.92 -4.07
C ILE A 100 2.17 -3.77 -4.07
N ILE A 101 1.04 -3.16 -4.40
CA ILE A 101 -0.20 -3.86 -4.70
C ILE A 101 -0.44 -3.74 -6.20
N ARG A 102 -0.57 -4.88 -6.88
CA ARG A 102 -1.13 -4.92 -8.23
C ARG A 102 -2.55 -5.45 -8.15
N LEU A 103 -3.52 -4.65 -8.53
CA LEU A 103 -4.90 -5.09 -8.74
C LEU A 103 -5.06 -5.46 -10.21
N HIS A 104 -5.77 -6.54 -10.48
CA HIS A 104 -6.10 -6.95 -11.84
C HIS A 104 -7.39 -7.77 -11.81
N ASN A 105 -8.48 -7.18 -12.29
CA ASN A 105 -9.81 -7.78 -12.30
C ASN A 105 -10.22 -8.27 -10.89
N ASP A 106 -10.29 -9.59 -10.73
CA ASP A 106 -10.68 -10.34 -9.54
C ASP A 106 -9.50 -10.79 -8.68
N ALA A 107 -8.26 -10.43 -9.05
CA ALA A 107 -7.04 -10.87 -8.38
C ALA A 107 -6.18 -9.70 -7.88
N ALA A 108 -5.41 -9.98 -6.82
CA ALA A 108 -4.38 -9.06 -6.34
C ALA A 108 -3.03 -9.76 -6.19
N TRP A 109 -1.97 -9.05 -6.53
CA TRP A 109 -0.60 -9.44 -6.22
C TRP A 109 0.04 -8.45 -5.27
N LEU A 110 0.52 -8.97 -4.14
CA LEU A 110 1.23 -8.21 -3.13
C LEU A 110 2.71 -8.51 -3.23
N ALA A 111 3.51 -7.47 -3.41
CA ALA A 111 4.96 -7.56 -3.43
C ALA A 111 5.55 -6.72 -2.29
N HIS A 112 6.64 -7.20 -1.70
CA HIS A 112 7.42 -6.44 -0.73
C HIS A 112 8.89 -6.43 -1.15
N LEU A 113 9.43 -5.23 -1.34
CA LEU A 113 10.82 -4.97 -1.67
C LEU A 113 11.52 -4.44 -0.44
N ASP A 114 12.49 -5.22 0.03
CA ASP A 114 13.35 -4.84 1.14
C ASP A 114 14.80 -4.95 0.68
N SER A 115 15.51 -3.81 0.64
CA SER A 115 16.93 -3.78 0.27
C SER A 115 17.85 -4.23 1.42
N SER A 116 17.30 -4.40 2.61
CA SER A 116 17.96 -5.08 3.71
C SER A 116 17.47 -6.52 3.72
N GLN A 117 18.32 -7.49 4.08
CA GLN A 117 17.97 -8.91 4.09
C GLN A 117 16.93 -9.27 5.18
N GLY A 118 15.69 -8.77 5.06
CA GLY A 118 14.55 -9.11 5.90
C GLY A 118 14.37 -8.29 7.19
N THR A 119 14.77 -7.01 7.24
CA THR A 119 14.55 -6.18 8.45
C THR A 119 13.06 -5.96 8.73
N HIS A 120 12.24 -5.86 7.68
CA HIS A 120 10.80 -5.88 7.82
C HIS A 120 10.29 -7.33 7.78
N GLY A 121 9.32 -7.67 8.63
CA GLY A 121 8.64 -8.96 8.56
C GLY A 121 7.56 -8.93 7.47
N PRO A 122 7.80 -9.48 6.25
CA PRO A 122 6.86 -9.37 5.13
C PRO A 122 5.49 -9.96 5.47
N LYS A 123 5.44 -10.96 6.36
CA LYS A 123 4.19 -11.56 6.84
C LYS A 123 3.27 -10.54 7.51
N ALA A 124 3.80 -9.65 8.35
CA ALA A 124 2.99 -8.64 9.02
C ALA A 124 2.48 -7.59 8.03
N ILE A 125 3.30 -7.22 7.05
CA ILE A 125 2.92 -6.29 5.99
C ILE A 125 1.79 -6.88 5.15
N PHE A 126 1.97 -8.11 4.64
CA PHE A 126 0.94 -8.77 3.84
C PHE A 126 -0.33 -9.03 4.62
N HIS A 127 -0.26 -9.30 5.92
CA HIS A 127 -1.46 -9.44 6.74
C HIS A 127 -2.30 -8.14 6.73
N VAL A 128 -1.68 -6.98 6.99
CA VAL A 128 -2.38 -5.70 6.96
C VAL A 128 -2.97 -5.42 5.58
N LEU A 129 -2.19 -5.62 4.51
CA LEU A 129 -2.65 -5.34 3.15
C LEU A 129 -3.78 -6.29 2.71
N LYS A 130 -3.72 -7.57 3.07
CA LYS A 130 -4.81 -8.52 2.81
C LYS A 130 -6.09 -8.13 3.51
N GLN A 131 -6.02 -7.69 4.78
CA GLN A 131 -7.19 -7.23 5.52
C GLN A 131 -7.82 -5.99 4.88
N VAL A 132 -7.00 -5.01 4.49
CA VAL A 132 -7.49 -3.82 3.78
C VAL A 132 -8.16 -4.22 2.46
N LEU A 133 -7.51 -5.05 1.65
CA LEU A 133 -8.07 -5.47 0.36
C LEU A 133 -9.37 -6.25 0.54
N TRP A 134 -9.43 -7.19 1.48
CA TRP A 134 -10.63 -7.99 1.75
C TRP A 134 -11.84 -7.14 2.16
N LEU A 135 -11.60 -6.08 2.93
CA LEU A 135 -12.67 -5.19 3.41
C LEU A 135 -13.23 -4.25 2.33
N ILE A 136 -12.48 -4.01 1.25
CA ILE A 136 -12.73 -2.88 0.36
C ILE A 136 -12.91 -3.32 -1.08
N VAL A 137 -12.16 -4.33 -1.52
CA VAL A 137 -12.22 -4.86 -2.88
C VAL A 137 -12.81 -6.27 -2.78
N PRO A 138 -13.84 -6.59 -3.58
CA PRO A 138 -14.44 -7.93 -3.59
C PRO A 138 -13.53 -8.93 -4.33
N ILE A 139 -12.29 -9.09 -3.84
CA ILE A 139 -11.30 -10.03 -4.33
C ILE A 139 -11.38 -11.30 -3.50
N ASP A 140 -11.43 -12.45 -4.17
CA ASP A 140 -11.32 -13.73 -3.50
C ASP A 140 -9.94 -13.82 -2.81
N PRO A 141 -9.88 -14.03 -1.48
CA PRO A 141 -8.61 -14.20 -0.76
C PRO A 141 -7.70 -15.29 -1.35
N ALA A 142 -8.26 -16.31 -2.01
CA ALA A 142 -7.50 -17.36 -2.69
C ALA A 142 -6.71 -16.84 -3.90
N LEU A 143 -7.15 -15.73 -4.50
CA LEU A 143 -6.50 -15.07 -5.64
C LEU A 143 -5.50 -13.99 -5.23
N VAL A 144 -5.22 -13.85 -3.93
CA VAL A 144 -4.21 -12.90 -3.42
C VAL A 144 -2.85 -13.57 -3.30
N MET A 145 -2.01 -13.37 -4.31
CA MET A 145 -0.63 -13.87 -4.35
C MET A 145 0.32 -12.93 -3.59
N THR A 146 1.36 -13.50 -2.95
CA THR A 146 2.38 -12.73 -2.23
C THR A 146 3.78 -13.07 -2.74
N GLY A 147 4.61 -12.06 -3.02
CA GLY A 147 6.01 -12.21 -3.42
C GLY A 147 6.94 -11.35 -2.57
N ILE A 148 8.05 -11.94 -2.11
CA ILE A 148 9.14 -11.20 -1.47
C ILE A 148 10.22 -11.02 -2.52
N MET A 149 10.64 -9.78 -2.77
CA MET A 149 11.71 -9.47 -3.70
C MET A 149 12.89 -8.92 -2.90
N ASN A 150 13.96 -9.70 -2.85
CA ASN A 150 15.24 -9.22 -2.37
C ASN A 150 15.93 -8.52 -3.53
N VAL A 151 16.21 -7.23 -3.37
CA VAL A 151 17.04 -6.51 -4.35
C VAL A 151 18.48 -6.88 -4.01
N GLU A 152 19.04 -7.86 -4.69
CA GLU A 152 20.47 -8.14 -4.64
C GLU A 152 21.22 -6.87 -5.11
N GLN A 153 22.15 -6.39 -4.28
CA GLN A 153 23.00 -5.22 -4.59
C GLN A 153 24.18 -5.61 -5.47
#